data_AF-A0A1T4SNZ0-F1
#
_entry.id   AF-A0A1T4SNZ0-F1
#
_cell.length_a   1.000
_cell.length_b   1.000
_cell.length_c   1.000
_cell.angle_alpha   90.00
_cell.angle_beta   90.00
_cell.angle_gamma   90.00
#
_symmetry.space_group_name_H-M   'P 1'
#
loop_
_entity.id
_entity.type
_entity.pdbx_description
1 polymer ?
#
loop_
_entity_poly.entity_id
_entity_poly.type
_entity_poly.pdbx_seq_one_letter_code
_entity_poly.pdbx_strand_id
1 'polypeptide(L)'
;MKIIIAPDSYKESLTAMEVATAIESGFRQVMPNAEYIKLPMADGGEGTVQSLVDASNGTIIEHSVTGPLATQVNAFFGIMGDGKTAVIEMAAASGLHLVSPELRNPLLTTSYGTGELILAALDQGVEHIIVGIGGSATNDGGIGMAQALGVQLLDNNGQPLGFGGQALAQLATIDISHIDPRLATIKLEVACDVDNPLCGEKGASHVFGPQKGATPTMVAELDQYLAHYAAIIKRDLGTDIKNTAGAGAAGGMGAALLGLFNAQLRSGIEIVIDAVNLGDIVKDADLVITGEGRIDSQTIHGKTPIGVARTAKKYHKPVIGIAGCLSQDCGVVYDHGIDAVFSVVPAAMSLEQAFSNAAVNVELTARNIAAMYCLGR
;
A
#
# COMPACT_ATOMS: atom_id res chain seq x y z
N MET A 1 17.78 24.02 -14.63
CA MET A 1 16.81 23.93 -13.53
C MET A 1 16.35 22.49 -13.46
N LYS A 2 16.43 21.85 -12.30
CA LYS A 2 16.02 20.46 -12.08
C LYS A 2 14.70 20.42 -11.31
N ILE A 3 13.68 19.84 -11.91
CA ILE A 3 12.33 19.75 -11.37
C ILE A 3 11.98 18.28 -11.13
N ILE A 4 11.70 17.94 -9.88
CA ILE A 4 11.25 16.60 -9.50
C ILE A 4 9.73 16.61 -9.48
N ILE A 5 9.10 15.68 -10.19
CA ILE A 5 7.65 15.52 -10.24
C ILE A 5 7.34 14.16 -9.60
N ALA A 6 6.92 14.20 -8.34
CA ALA A 6 6.70 13.02 -7.51
C ALA A 6 5.26 12.91 -6.97
N PRO A 7 4.24 12.74 -7.83
CA PRO A 7 2.85 12.70 -7.42
C PRO A 7 2.40 11.28 -7.05
N ASP A 8 1.32 11.21 -6.29
CA ASP A 8 0.45 10.03 -6.19
C ASP A 8 -0.54 9.98 -7.36
N SER A 9 -1.19 8.84 -7.51
CA SER A 9 -2.36 8.65 -8.35
C SER A 9 -3.52 9.56 -7.96
N TYR A 10 -4.35 9.87 -8.95
CA TYR A 10 -5.68 10.43 -8.73
C TYR A 10 -6.65 9.26 -8.79
N LYS A 11 -7.07 8.78 -7.61
CA LYS A 11 -7.96 7.61 -7.47
C LYS A 11 -9.12 7.66 -8.45
N GLU A 12 -9.37 6.53 -9.11
CA GLU A 12 -10.42 6.34 -10.13
C GLU A 12 -10.27 7.22 -11.39
N SER A 13 -9.13 7.90 -11.59
CA SER A 13 -8.93 8.84 -12.69
C SER A 13 -7.60 8.66 -13.42
N LEU A 14 -6.46 8.92 -12.77
CA LEU A 14 -5.13 8.87 -13.39
C LEU A 14 -4.16 8.10 -12.50
N THR A 15 -3.32 7.28 -13.12
CA THR A 15 -2.13 6.71 -12.47
C THR A 15 -1.13 7.80 -12.07
N ALA A 16 -0.25 7.52 -11.13
CA ALA A 16 0.79 8.46 -10.70
C ALA A 16 1.69 8.90 -11.88
N MET A 17 2.02 7.98 -12.80
CA MET A 17 2.82 8.29 -13.99
C MET A 17 2.06 9.19 -14.99
N GLU A 18 0.75 9.00 -15.16
CA GLU A 18 -0.08 9.88 -16.00
C GLU A 18 -0.17 11.30 -15.40
N VAL A 19 -0.35 11.42 -14.08
CA VAL A 19 -0.31 12.71 -13.38
C VAL A 19 1.06 13.38 -13.60
N ALA A 20 2.15 12.65 -13.37
CA ALA A 20 3.50 13.18 -13.54
C ALA A 20 3.76 13.65 -14.99
N THR A 21 3.26 12.90 -15.97
CA THR A 21 3.39 13.21 -17.40
C THR A 21 2.58 14.45 -17.79
N ALA A 22 1.36 14.60 -17.28
CA ALA A 22 0.55 15.80 -17.50
C ALA A 22 1.19 17.05 -16.87
N ILE A 23 1.75 16.93 -15.67
CA ILE A 23 2.50 18.02 -15.01
C ILE A 23 3.71 18.41 -15.85
N GLU A 24 4.53 17.44 -16.28
CA GLU A 24 5.69 17.69 -17.13
C GLU A 24 5.28 18.41 -18.43
N SER A 25 4.22 17.94 -19.10
CA SER A 25 3.70 18.57 -20.33
C SER A 25 3.40 20.05 -20.10
N GLY A 26 2.68 20.38 -19.03
CA GLY A 26 2.32 21.76 -18.70
C GLY A 26 3.54 22.63 -18.39
N PHE A 27 4.48 22.12 -17.59
CA PHE A 27 5.71 22.83 -17.26
C PHE A 27 6.59 23.08 -18.50
N ARG A 28 6.71 22.10 -19.40
CA ARG A 28 7.52 22.22 -20.63
C ARG A 28 7.05 23.31 -21.58
N GLN A 29 5.77 23.67 -21.55
CA GLN A 29 5.24 24.80 -22.34
C GLN A 29 5.85 26.15 -21.93
N VAL A 30 6.35 26.27 -20.69
CA VAL A 30 6.97 27.50 -20.16
C VAL A 30 8.47 27.35 -19.97
N MET A 31 8.92 26.18 -19.51
CA MET A 31 10.30 25.85 -19.18
C MET A 31 10.78 24.64 -20.01
N PRO A 32 10.92 24.75 -21.34
CA PRO A 32 11.23 23.61 -22.21
C PRO A 32 12.63 22.99 -21.94
N ASN A 33 13.56 23.81 -21.44
CA ASN A 33 14.96 23.44 -21.19
C ASN A 33 15.25 23.02 -19.74
N ALA A 34 14.23 22.91 -18.87
CA ALA A 34 14.42 22.34 -17.55
C ALA A 34 14.63 20.82 -17.65
N GLU A 35 15.36 20.28 -16.69
CA GLU A 35 15.48 18.84 -16.47
C GLU A 35 14.29 18.39 -15.63
N TYR A 36 13.57 17.38 -16.10
CA TYR A 36 12.41 16.82 -15.44
C TYR A 36 12.67 15.39 -15.04
N ILE A 37 12.47 15.07 -13.76
CA ILE A 37 12.51 13.70 -13.26
C ILE A 37 11.12 13.36 -12.75
N LYS A 38 10.46 12.41 -13.41
CA LYS A 38 9.19 11.85 -12.98
C LYS A 38 9.45 10.66 -12.06
N LEU A 39 8.90 10.70 -10.86
CA LEU A 39 8.96 9.63 -9.88
C LEU A 39 7.52 9.35 -9.42
N PRO A 40 6.75 8.49 -10.10
CA PRO A 40 5.44 8.11 -9.60
C PRO A 40 5.59 7.54 -8.18
N MET A 41 4.82 8.08 -7.25
CA MET A 41 4.86 7.71 -5.84
C MET A 41 3.57 6.98 -5.46
N ALA A 42 3.60 6.31 -4.31
CA ALA A 42 2.47 5.67 -3.68
C ALA A 42 2.66 5.65 -2.16
N ASP A 43 1.60 5.33 -1.43
CA ASP A 43 1.59 5.23 0.03
C ASP A 43 1.57 3.79 0.55
N GLY A 44 1.74 2.77 -0.31
CA GLY A 44 1.66 1.36 0.08
C GLY A 44 0.27 0.73 -0.10
N GLY A 45 -0.71 1.53 -0.52
CA GLY A 45 -2.03 1.08 -0.94
C GLY A 45 -2.09 0.61 -2.40
N GLU A 46 -3.29 0.70 -2.96
CA GLU A 46 -3.58 0.37 -4.37
C GLU A 46 -2.72 1.21 -5.33
N GLY A 47 -2.12 0.55 -6.32
CA GLY A 47 -1.29 1.22 -7.33
C GLY A 47 0.18 1.39 -6.93
N THR A 48 0.59 0.85 -5.79
CA THR A 48 1.99 0.82 -5.35
C THR A 48 2.87 -0.02 -6.29
N VAL A 49 2.38 -1.17 -6.74
CA VAL A 49 3.08 -2.04 -7.71
C VAL A 49 3.33 -1.27 -9.00
N GLN A 50 2.27 -0.67 -9.57
CA GLN A 50 2.37 0.10 -10.81
C GLN A 50 3.36 1.26 -10.65
N SER A 51 3.25 2.03 -9.56
CA SER A 51 4.11 3.19 -9.31
C SER A 51 5.59 2.79 -9.18
N LEU A 52 5.92 1.76 -8.40
CA LEU A 52 7.31 1.32 -8.22
C LEU A 52 7.89 0.67 -9.47
N VAL A 53 7.08 -0.07 -10.24
CA VAL A 53 7.48 -0.60 -11.54
C VAL A 53 7.77 0.54 -12.52
N ASP A 54 6.87 1.51 -12.65
CA ASP A 54 7.03 2.65 -13.56
C ASP A 54 8.23 3.53 -13.17
N ALA A 55 8.43 3.78 -11.87
CA ALA A 55 9.56 4.58 -11.38
C ALA A 55 10.91 3.91 -11.65
N SER A 56 10.96 2.58 -11.67
CA SER A 56 12.19 1.81 -11.83
C SER A 56 12.40 1.24 -13.23
N ASN A 57 11.45 1.40 -14.16
CA ASN A 57 11.39 0.67 -15.44
C ASN A 57 11.42 -0.85 -15.25
N GLY A 58 10.68 -1.32 -14.25
CA GLY A 58 10.49 -2.74 -13.97
C GLY A 58 9.47 -3.41 -14.88
N THR A 59 8.94 -4.56 -14.44
CA THR A 59 7.91 -5.31 -15.15
C THR A 59 6.82 -5.80 -14.20
N ILE A 60 5.58 -5.84 -14.69
CA ILE A 60 4.46 -6.50 -14.02
C ILE A 60 4.35 -7.92 -14.56
N ILE A 61 4.16 -8.88 -13.65
CA ILE A 61 3.97 -10.29 -13.95
C ILE A 61 2.58 -10.69 -13.49
N GLU A 62 1.76 -11.16 -14.42
CA GLU A 62 0.46 -11.78 -14.12
C GLU A 62 0.64 -13.20 -13.58
N HIS A 63 -0.18 -13.57 -12.59
CA HIS A 63 -0.14 -14.90 -11.99
C HIS A 63 -1.53 -15.34 -11.55
N SER A 64 -1.93 -16.57 -11.90
CA SER A 64 -3.18 -17.17 -11.40
C SER A 64 -2.97 -17.66 -9.97
N VAL A 65 -3.81 -17.23 -9.03
CA VAL A 65 -3.70 -17.56 -7.61
C VAL A 65 -5.06 -17.85 -7.00
N THR A 66 -5.06 -18.41 -5.80
CA THR A 66 -6.24 -18.66 -4.98
C THR A 66 -6.78 -17.35 -4.43
N GLY A 67 -7.93 -16.93 -4.95
CA GLY A 67 -8.66 -15.76 -4.51
C GLY A 67 -9.26 -15.91 -3.11
N PRO A 68 -9.84 -14.83 -2.57
CA PRO A 68 -10.35 -14.80 -1.20
C PRO A 68 -11.50 -15.79 -0.96
N LEU A 69 -12.24 -16.21 -1.99
CA LEU A 69 -13.31 -17.21 -1.89
C LEU A 69 -12.81 -18.65 -2.20
N ALA A 70 -11.50 -18.88 -2.16
CA ALA A 70 -10.85 -20.16 -2.51
C ALA A 70 -11.09 -20.59 -3.97
N THR A 71 -11.36 -19.63 -4.86
CA THR A 71 -11.50 -19.80 -6.31
C THR A 71 -10.31 -19.14 -7.02
N GLN A 72 -9.92 -19.63 -8.19
CA GLN A 72 -8.83 -19.01 -8.96
C GLN A 72 -9.18 -17.58 -9.41
N VAL A 73 -8.21 -16.68 -9.30
CA VAL A 73 -8.26 -15.30 -9.77
C VAL A 73 -6.96 -14.95 -10.48
N ASN A 74 -7.03 -14.05 -11.47
CA ASN A 74 -5.83 -13.47 -12.06
C ASN A 74 -5.34 -12.34 -11.15
N ALA A 75 -4.17 -12.51 -10.58
CA ALA A 75 -3.47 -11.51 -9.79
C ALA A 75 -2.20 -11.06 -10.51
N PHE A 76 -1.43 -10.19 -9.87
CA PHE A 76 -0.16 -9.72 -10.40
C PHE A 76 0.78 -9.31 -9.28
N PHE A 77 2.07 -9.21 -9.61
CA PHE A 77 3.10 -8.57 -8.80
C PHE A 77 4.10 -7.87 -9.73
N GLY A 78 4.92 -6.98 -9.17
CA GLY A 78 5.95 -6.25 -9.91
C GLY A 78 7.35 -6.74 -9.56
N ILE A 79 8.24 -6.73 -10.55
CA ILE A 79 9.69 -6.76 -10.35
C ILE A 79 10.23 -5.38 -10.72
N MET A 80 10.95 -4.74 -9.79
CA MET A 80 11.58 -3.45 -10.06
C MET A 80 12.71 -3.59 -11.09
N GLY A 81 13.11 -2.49 -11.72
CA GLY A 81 14.15 -2.50 -12.75
C GLY A 81 15.55 -2.92 -12.29
N ASP A 82 15.78 -3.07 -10.98
CA ASP A 82 16.99 -3.68 -10.43
C ASP A 82 17.02 -5.22 -10.60
N GLY A 83 15.87 -5.84 -10.91
CA GLY A 83 15.69 -7.28 -11.01
C GLY A 83 15.79 -8.02 -9.68
N LYS A 84 15.85 -7.31 -8.55
CA LYS A 84 16.12 -7.85 -7.21
C LYS A 84 15.03 -7.56 -6.20
N THR A 85 14.19 -6.56 -6.47
CA THR A 85 13.10 -6.17 -5.58
C THR A 85 11.75 -6.54 -6.21
N ALA A 86 10.97 -7.35 -5.51
CA ALA A 86 9.58 -7.60 -5.86
C ALA A 86 8.63 -6.68 -5.08
N VAL A 87 7.54 -6.27 -5.70
CA VAL A 87 6.48 -5.47 -5.09
C VAL A 87 5.17 -6.23 -5.25
N ILE A 88 4.47 -6.45 -4.15
CA ILE A 88 3.22 -7.22 -4.10
C ILE A 88 2.16 -6.35 -3.45
N GLU A 89 0.97 -6.30 -4.05
CA GLU A 89 -0.25 -5.82 -3.39
C GLU A 89 -1.08 -7.04 -3.01
N MET A 90 -1.31 -7.24 -1.70
CA MET A 90 -2.12 -8.38 -1.24
C MET A 90 -3.53 -8.32 -1.82
N ALA A 91 -4.04 -7.11 -2.11
CA ALA A 91 -5.36 -6.91 -2.69
C ALA A 91 -5.51 -7.58 -4.07
N ALA A 92 -4.43 -7.73 -4.85
CA ALA A 92 -4.47 -8.39 -6.15
C ALA A 92 -4.87 -9.88 -6.04
N ALA A 93 -4.55 -10.53 -4.92
CA ALA A 93 -4.90 -11.92 -4.66
C ALA A 93 -6.03 -12.11 -3.63
N SER A 94 -6.14 -11.21 -2.66
CA SER A 94 -6.96 -11.37 -1.46
C SER A 94 -7.74 -10.09 -1.11
N GLY A 95 -7.99 -9.25 -2.11
CA GLY A 95 -8.62 -7.94 -1.97
C GLY A 95 -10.15 -7.97 -1.92
N LEU A 96 -10.72 -6.95 -1.28
CA LEU A 96 -12.16 -6.77 -1.10
C LEU A 96 -12.91 -6.56 -2.44
N HIS A 97 -12.23 -6.04 -3.46
CA HIS A 97 -12.78 -5.85 -4.80
C HIS A 97 -13.02 -7.17 -5.56
N LEU A 98 -12.36 -8.26 -5.14
CA LEU A 98 -12.55 -9.60 -5.69
C LEU A 98 -13.79 -10.31 -5.12
N VAL A 99 -14.45 -9.71 -4.13
CA VAL A 99 -15.61 -10.29 -3.44
C VAL A 99 -16.81 -9.37 -3.57
N SER A 100 -17.81 -9.82 -4.31
CA SER A 100 -19.07 -9.09 -4.41
C SER A 100 -19.73 -8.94 -3.04
N PRO A 101 -20.43 -7.83 -2.76
CA PRO A 101 -20.94 -7.51 -1.42
C PRO A 101 -21.73 -8.65 -0.75
N GLU A 102 -22.52 -9.39 -1.53
CA GLU A 102 -23.36 -10.51 -1.09
C GLU A 102 -22.58 -11.78 -0.72
N LEU A 103 -21.32 -11.91 -1.18
CA LEU A 103 -20.44 -13.05 -0.87
C LEU A 103 -19.43 -12.74 0.25
N ARG A 104 -19.43 -11.52 0.79
CA ARG A 104 -18.48 -11.09 1.82
C ARG A 104 -18.76 -11.81 3.13
N ASN A 105 -17.87 -12.74 3.49
CA ASN A 105 -17.89 -13.43 4.76
C ASN A 105 -16.47 -13.64 5.32
N PRO A 106 -16.02 -12.82 6.28
CA PRO A 106 -14.65 -12.86 6.78
C PRO A 106 -14.33 -14.10 7.63
N LEU A 107 -15.32 -14.91 7.99
CA LEU A 107 -15.10 -16.24 8.58
C LEU A 107 -14.53 -17.23 7.56
N LEU A 108 -14.81 -17.02 6.26
CA LEU A 108 -14.49 -17.97 5.19
C LEU A 108 -13.37 -17.48 4.29
N THR A 109 -13.16 -16.17 4.18
CA THR A 109 -12.20 -15.63 3.21
C THR A 109 -10.75 -15.94 3.55
N THR A 110 -9.97 -16.34 2.54
CA THR A 110 -8.57 -16.79 2.70
C THR A 110 -7.55 -15.82 2.12
N SER A 111 -6.39 -15.72 2.78
CA SER A 111 -5.22 -14.98 2.28
C SER A 111 -4.25 -15.83 1.46
N TYR A 112 -4.61 -17.07 1.12
CA TYR A 112 -3.71 -18.05 0.49
C TYR A 112 -3.01 -17.53 -0.77
N GLY A 113 -3.75 -16.86 -1.68
CA GLY A 113 -3.17 -16.31 -2.89
C GLY A 113 -2.12 -15.23 -2.67
N THR A 114 -2.14 -14.53 -1.52
CA THR A 114 -1.05 -13.60 -1.17
C THR A 114 0.26 -14.36 -0.95
N GLY A 115 0.21 -15.53 -0.31
CA GLY A 115 1.38 -16.39 -0.15
C GLY A 115 1.85 -16.99 -1.48
N GLU A 116 0.93 -17.32 -2.39
CA GLU A 116 1.28 -17.74 -3.75
C GLU A 116 2.00 -16.64 -4.55
N LEU A 117 1.60 -15.37 -4.40
CA LEU A 117 2.33 -14.24 -5.00
C LEU A 117 3.73 -14.08 -4.41
N ILE A 118 3.89 -14.27 -3.09
CA ILE A 118 5.21 -14.24 -2.45
C ILE A 118 6.09 -15.38 -2.98
N LEU A 119 5.57 -16.60 -3.13
CA LEU A 119 6.31 -17.71 -3.74
C LEU A 119 6.70 -17.41 -5.19
N ALA A 120 5.77 -16.88 -5.99
CA ALA A 120 6.04 -16.51 -7.38
C ALA A 120 7.13 -15.43 -7.49
N ALA A 121 7.15 -14.46 -6.57
CA ALA A 121 8.21 -13.46 -6.47
C ALA A 121 9.56 -14.10 -6.08
N LEU A 122 9.57 -15.01 -5.10
CA LEU A 122 10.77 -15.76 -4.71
C LEU A 122 11.33 -16.60 -5.88
N ASP A 123 10.48 -17.10 -6.76
CA ASP A 123 10.89 -17.85 -7.95
C ASP A 123 11.60 -16.96 -8.99
N GLN A 124 11.43 -15.63 -8.92
CA GLN A 124 12.22 -14.68 -9.71
C GLN A 124 13.63 -14.45 -9.13
N GLY A 125 13.97 -15.06 -7.99
CA GLY A 125 15.30 -14.91 -7.37
C GLY A 125 15.52 -13.56 -6.70
N VAL A 126 14.44 -12.90 -6.27
CA VAL A 126 14.52 -11.60 -5.57
C VAL A 126 15.20 -11.70 -4.21
N GLU A 127 15.83 -10.62 -3.80
CA GLU A 127 16.50 -10.46 -2.51
C GLU A 127 15.64 -9.64 -1.52
N HIS A 128 14.68 -8.88 -2.05
CA HIS A 128 13.82 -7.96 -1.31
C HIS A 128 12.38 -8.07 -1.80
N ILE A 129 11.43 -8.16 -0.87
CA ILE A 129 9.99 -8.13 -1.16
C ILE A 129 9.36 -6.99 -0.35
N ILE A 130 8.65 -6.12 -1.06
CA ILE A 130 7.77 -5.09 -0.50
C ILE A 130 6.33 -5.58 -0.65
N VAL A 131 5.58 -5.67 0.45
CA VAL A 131 4.18 -6.08 0.44
C VAL A 131 3.28 -4.96 0.93
N GLY A 132 2.42 -4.45 0.05
CA GLY A 132 1.29 -3.61 0.40
C GLY A 132 0.12 -4.44 0.90
N ILE A 133 -0.32 -4.21 2.15
CA ILE A 133 -1.40 -4.99 2.78
C ILE A 133 -2.74 -4.25 2.87
N GLY A 134 -2.91 -3.14 2.14
CA GLY A 134 -4.18 -2.44 2.04
C GLY A 134 -5.28 -3.25 1.32
N GLY A 135 -6.55 -2.90 1.55
CA GLY A 135 -7.67 -3.39 0.72
C GLY A 135 -8.10 -4.85 0.91
N SER A 136 -7.70 -5.53 1.98
CA SER A 136 -8.00 -6.95 2.24
C SER A 136 -9.50 -7.30 2.33
N ALA A 137 -9.88 -8.47 1.80
CA ALA A 137 -11.18 -9.14 2.05
C ALA A 137 -11.16 -10.06 3.30
N THR A 138 -9.98 -10.34 3.84
CA THR A 138 -9.74 -11.42 4.79
C THR A 138 -9.75 -10.96 6.23
N ASN A 139 -10.13 -11.85 7.16
CA ASN A 139 -9.94 -11.68 8.60
C ASN A 139 -9.43 -12.99 9.21
N ASP A 140 -8.53 -13.65 8.49
CA ASP A 140 -8.00 -14.97 8.79
C ASP A 140 -6.70 -14.93 9.59
N GLY A 141 -6.24 -13.76 10.06
CA GLY A 141 -4.96 -13.63 10.73
C GLY A 141 -3.75 -13.88 9.83
N GLY A 142 -3.93 -13.91 8.50
CA GLY A 142 -2.86 -14.25 7.55
C GLY A 142 -2.52 -15.75 7.50
N ILE A 143 -3.36 -16.63 8.06
CA ILE A 143 -3.06 -18.07 8.06
C ILE A 143 -3.05 -18.67 6.67
N GLY A 144 -3.92 -18.21 5.75
CA GLY A 144 -3.91 -18.72 4.37
C GLY A 144 -2.58 -18.43 3.70
N MET A 145 -2.10 -17.19 3.80
CA MET A 145 -0.77 -16.80 3.32
C MET A 145 0.33 -17.65 3.97
N ALA A 146 0.25 -17.88 5.28
CA ALA A 146 1.25 -18.67 5.99
C ALA A 146 1.27 -20.14 5.54
N GLN A 147 0.10 -20.74 5.31
CA GLN A 147 -0.04 -22.10 4.78
C GLN A 147 0.59 -22.23 3.40
N ALA A 148 0.33 -21.28 2.50
CA ALA A 148 0.94 -21.26 1.18
C ALA A 148 2.48 -21.21 1.26
N LEU A 149 3.02 -20.48 2.24
CA LEU A 149 4.47 -20.36 2.47
C LEU A 149 5.09 -21.52 3.24
N GLY A 150 4.33 -22.59 3.52
CA GLY A 150 4.82 -23.83 4.12
C GLY A 150 4.67 -23.91 5.64
N VAL A 151 4.03 -22.93 6.29
CA VAL A 151 3.71 -23.02 7.73
C VAL A 151 2.58 -24.04 7.93
N GLN A 152 2.79 -25.02 8.80
CA GLN A 152 1.76 -25.97 9.18
C GLN A 152 1.00 -25.44 10.40
N LEU A 153 -0.25 -25.04 10.17
CA LEU A 153 -1.20 -24.72 11.22
C LEU A 153 -2.08 -25.94 11.47
N LEU A 154 -1.97 -26.52 12.66
CA LEU A 154 -2.55 -27.84 12.98
C LEU A 154 -3.60 -27.75 14.08
N ASP A 155 -4.64 -28.59 13.99
CA ASP A 155 -5.64 -28.79 15.04
C ASP A 155 -5.15 -29.74 16.16
N ASN A 156 -6.02 -29.99 17.15
CA ASN A 156 -5.70 -30.89 18.28
C ASN A 156 -5.47 -32.36 17.87
N ASN A 157 -5.85 -32.75 16.65
CA ASN A 157 -5.63 -34.08 16.08
C ASN A 157 -4.39 -34.12 15.18
N GLY A 158 -3.62 -33.02 15.09
CA GLY A 158 -2.49 -32.89 14.19
C GLY A 158 -2.87 -32.78 12.71
N GLN A 159 -4.13 -32.42 12.40
CA GLN A 159 -4.59 -32.20 11.03
C GLN A 159 -4.42 -30.74 10.60
N PRO A 160 -4.05 -30.45 9.34
CA PRO A 160 -3.99 -29.09 8.84
C PRO A 160 -5.33 -28.37 8.96
N LEU A 161 -5.28 -27.10 9.37
CA LEU A 161 -6.46 -26.22 9.39
C LEU A 161 -7.00 -25.96 7.98
N GLY A 162 -8.31 -25.77 7.90
CA GLY A 162 -8.95 -25.22 6.71
C GLY A 162 -8.69 -23.72 6.54
N PHE A 163 -9.34 -23.13 5.56
CA PHE A 163 -9.27 -21.70 5.27
C PHE A 163 -10.21 -20.85 6.14
N GLY A 164 -9.91 -19.56 6.19
CA GLY A 164 -10.78 -18.52 6.77
C GLY A 164 -10.59 -18.31 8.26
N GLY A 165 -11.06 -17.16 8.75
CA GLY A 165 -10.91 -16.78 10.17
C GLY A 165 -11.56 -17.73 11.16
N GLN A 166 -12.58 -18.49 10.75
CA GLN A 166 -13.19 -19.49 11.64
C GLN A 166 -12.26 -20.67 11.95
N ALA A 167 -11.31 -20.99 11.06
CA ALA A 167 -10.40 -22.12 11.25
C ALA A 167 -9.47 -21.91 12.45
N LEU A 168 -9.17 -20.64 12.78
CA LEU A 168 -8.39 -20.26 13.96
C LEU A 168 -8.99 -20.76 15.28
N ALA A 169 -10.30 -20.99 15.35
CA ALA A 169 -10.95 -21.56 16.53
C ALA A 169 -10.39 -22.94 16.93
N GLN A 170 -9.87 -23.70 15.95
CA GLN A 170 -9.37 -25.06 16.13
C GLN A 170 -7.84 -25.12 16.21
N LEU A 171 -7.15 -23.98 16.04
CA LEU A 171 -5.69 -23.94 16.02
C LEU A 171 -5.11 -24.50 17.33
N ALA A 172 -4.29 -25.53 17.24
CA ALA A 172 -3.64 -26.13 18.39
C ALA A 172 -2.13 -25.89 18.38
N THR A 173 -1.49 -25.95 17.21
CA THR A 173 -0.02 -25.88 17.05
C THR A 173 0.35 -25.15 15.77
N ILE A 174 1.42 -24.34 15.84
CA ILE A 174 2.08 -23.75 14.67
C ILE A 174 3.45 -24.42 14.51
N ASP A 175 3.69 -25.02 13.35
CA ASP A 175 4.99 -25.57 12.97
C ASP A 175 5.55 -24.85 11.74
N ILE A 176 6.74 -24.27 11.91
CA ILE A 176 7.44 -23.49 10.89
C ILE A 176 8.62 -24.26 10.26
N SER A 177 8.83 -25.55 10.58
CA SER A 177 9.96 -26.31 10.04
C SER A 177 9.89 -26.53 8.52
N HIS A 178 8.73 -26.30 7.92
CA HIS A 178 8.45 -26.48 6.50
C HIS A 178 8.30 -25.16 5.73
N ILE A 179 8.58 -24.02 6.37
CA ILE A 179 8.59 -22.72 5.73
C ILE A 179 9.55 -22.70 4.53
N ASP A 180 9.21 -21.97 3.47
CA ASP A 180 10.11 -21.78 2.33
C ASP A 180 11.46 -21.21 2.83
N PRO A 181 12.59 -21.93 2.64
CA PRO A 181 13.86 -21.55 3.23
C PRO A 181 14.41 -20.22 2.70
N ARG A 182 13.95 -19.75 1.53
CA ARG A 182 14.36 -18.46 0.96
C ARG A 182 13.88 -17.29 1.82
N LEU A 183 12.77 -17.46 2.54
CA LEU A 183 12.21 -16.45 3.45
C LEU A 183 13.17 -16.07 4.59
N ALA A 184 14.08 -16.97 4.98
CA ALA A 184 15.07 -16.70 6.02
C ALA A 184 16.14 -15.69 5.61
N THR A 185 16.35 -15.49 4.30
CA THR A 185 17.44 -14.65 3.76
C THR A 185 16.95 -13.38 3.06
N ILE A 186 15.70 -13.33 2.63
CA ILE A 186 15.18 -12.13 1.97
C ILE A 186 14.89 -11.01 2.98
N LYS A 187 14.96 -9.78 2.51
CA LYS A 187 14.35 -8.65 3.21
C LYS A 187 12.85 -8.65 2.90
N LEU A 188 12.00 -8.65 3.92
CA LEU A 188 10.55 -8.58 3.79
C LEU A 188 10.03 -7.33 4.48
N GLU A 189 9.67 -6.31 3.70
CA GLU A 189 9.07 -5.06 4.18
C GLU A 189 7.58 -5.02 3.88
N VAL A 190 6.81 -4.53 4.84
CA VAL A 190 5.35 -4.50 4.77
C VAL A 190 4.89 -3.07 4.94
N ALA A 191 4.21 -2.54 3.93
CA ALA A 191 3.61 -1.22 3.99
C ALA A 191 2.35 -1.26 4.86
N CYS A 192 2.40 -0.58 6.01
CA CYS A 192 1.33 -0.55 7.00
C CYS A 192 1.19 0.85 7.59
N ASP A 193 0.11 1.56 7.22
CA ASP A 193 -0.16 2.93 7.69
C ASP A 193 -1.21 2.99 8.81
N VAL A 194 -1.52 1.84 9.42
CA VAL A 194 -2.41 1.76 10.58
C VAL A 194 -1.67 1.22 11.79
N ASP A 195 -2.02 1.73 12.98
CA ASP A 195 -1.43 1.33 14.25
C ASP A 195 -2.29 0.32 15.02
N ASN A 196 -3.43 -0.10 14.45
CA ASN A 196 -4.38 -1.01 15.07
C ASN A 196 -3.68 -2.31 15.54
N PRO A 197 -3.85 -2.70 16.82
CA PRO A 197 -3.35 -3.98 17.33
C PRO A 197 -4.15 -5.15 16.74
N LEU A 198 -3.74 -6.38 17.05
CA LEU A 198 -4.43 -7.55 16.51
C LEU A 198 -5.87 -7.68 17.03
N CYS A 199 -6.08 -7.45 18.33
CA CYS A 199 -7.34 -7.71 19.03
C CYS A 199 -7.86 -6.50 19.83
N GLY A 200 -9.10 -6.59 20.30
CA GLY A 200 -9.77 -5.61 21.15
C GLY A 200 -10.58 -4.58 20.37
N GLU A 201 -11.08 -3.55 21.04
CA GLU A 201 -11.98 -2.54 20.43
C GLU A 201 -11.34 -1.78 19.26
N LYS A 202 -10.01 -1.66 19.26
CA LYS A 202 -9.22 -1.09 18.17
C LYS A 202 -8.57 -2.17 17.27
N GLY A 203 -8.92 -3.43 17.48
CA GLY A 203 -8.34 -4.58 16.81
C GLY A 203 -8.85 -4.79 15.38
N ALA A 204 -8.27 -5.78 14.70
CA ALA A 204 -8.57 -6.09 13.30
C ALA A 204 -10.07 -6.31 13.04
N SER A 205 -10.68 -7.18 13.83
CA SER A 205 -12.08 -7.59 13.66
C SER A 205 -13.05 -6.45 13.96
N HIS A 206 -12.79 -5.67 15.02
CA HIS A 206 -13.68 -4.57 15.41
C HIS A 206 -13.64 -3.40 14.44
N VAL A 207 -12.45 -3.01 13.98
CA VAL A 207 -12.28 -1.81 13.16
C VAL A 207 -12.51 -2.11 11.68
N PHE A 208 -11.98 -3.23 11.17
CA PHE A 208 -11.99 -3.53 9.74
C PHE A 208 -12.90 -4.71 9.36
N GLY A 209 -13.42 -5.48 10.32
CA GLY A 209 -14.36 -6.56 10.06
C GLY A 209 -15.67 -6.10 9.40
N PRO A 210 -16.33 -5.02 9.87
CA PRO A 210 -17.63 -4.60 9.33
C PRO A 210 -17.62 -4.30 7.82
N GLN A 211 -16.60 -3.61 7.31
CA GLN A 211 -16.47 -3.34 5.87
C GLN A 211 -16.24 -4.61 5.03
N LYS A 212 -15.77 -5.69 5.66
CA LYS A 212 -15.57 -7.02 5.07
C LYS A 212 -16.79 -7.93 5.21
N GLY A 213 -17.91 -7.42 5.72
CA GLY A 213 -19.16 -8.17 5.90
C GLY A 213 -19.33 -8.83 7.27
N ALA A 214 -18.47 -8.54 8.26
CA ALA A 214 -18.64 -9.09 9.60
C ALA A 214 -19.88 -8.50 10.29
N THR A 215 -20.78 -9.36 10.77
CA THR A 215 -21.83 -8.97 11.71
C THR A 215 -21.24 -8.73 13.10
N PRO A 216 -21.94 -8.05 14.03
CA PRO A 216 -21.45 -7.89 15.41
C PRO A 216 -21.08 -9.21 16.11
N THR A 217 -21.81 -10.30 15.81
CA THR A 217 -21.49 -11.64 16.33
C THR A 217 -20.17 -12.16 15.72
N MET A 218 -20.01 -12.07 14.40
CA MET A 218 -18.78 -12.48 13.72
C MET A 218 -17.57 -11.68 14.21
N VAL A 219 -17.75 -10.38 14.47
CA VAL A 219 -16.69 -9.53 15.03
C VAL A 219 -16.19 -10.08 16.37
N ALA A 220 -17.10 -10.42 17.29
CA ALA A 220 -16.74 -10.97 18.59
C ALA A 220 -16.06 -12.33 18.47
N GLU A 221 -16.56 -13.22 17.61
CA GLU A 221 -15.97 -14.53 17.33
C GLU A 221 -14.56 -14.40 16.76
N LEU A 222 -14.39 -13.60 15.70
CA LEU A 222 -13.10 -13.39 15.05
C LEU A 222 -12.08 -12.74 15.99
N ASP A 223 -12.49 -11.78 16.83
CA ASP A 223 -11.58 -11.19 17.83
C ASP A 223 -11.08 -12.24 18.83
N GLN A 224 -11.98 -13.14 19.29
CA GLN A 224 -11.61 -14.26 20.15
C GLN A 224 -10.66 -15.24 19.44
N TYR A 225 -10.93 -15.56 18.18
CA TYR A 225 -10.08 -16.45 17.39
C TYR A 225 -8.68 -15.86 17.14
N LEU A 226 -8.59 -14.56 16.87
CA LEU A 226 -7.31 -13.85 16.74
C LEU A 226 -6.57 -13.76 18.09
N ALA A 227 -7.29 -13.60 19.21
CA ALA A 227 -6.67 -13.61 20.53
C ALA A 227 -6.09 -14.98 20.89
N HIS A 228 -6.78 -16.05 20.50
CA HIS A 228 -6.29 -17.42 20.60
C HIS A 228 -5.06 -17.64 19.71
N TYR A 229 -5.11 -17.22 18.45
CA TYR A 229 -3.98 -17.26 17.52
C TYR A 229 -2.73 -16.57 18.08
N ALA A 230 -2.87 -15.37 18.62
CA ALA A 230 -1.78 -14.63 19.25
C ALA A 230 -1.15 -15.40 20.43
N ALA A 231 -1.98 -16.07 21.23
CA ALA A 231 -1.50 -16.88 22.36
C ALA A 231 -0.70 -18.10 21.88
N ILE A 232 -1.13 -18.74 20.78
CA ILE A 232 -0.40 -19.86 20.17
C ILE A 232 0.92 -19.39 19.55
N ILE A 233 0.96 -18.27 18.82
CA ILE A 233 2.22 -17.69 18.31
C ILE A 233 3.20 -17.45 19.45
N LYS A 234 2.74 -16.85 20.56
CA LYS A 234 3.58 -16.60 21.73
C LYS A 234 4.09 -17.89 22.38
N ARG A 235 3.25 -18.93 22.44
CA ARG A 235 3.60 -20.22 23.03
C ARG A 235 4.63 -20.98 22.19
N ASP A 236 4.41 -21.06 20.88
CA ASP A 236 5.19 -21.92 19.99
C ASP A 236 6.45 -21.25 19.47
N LEU A 237 6.38 -19.93 19.22
CA LEU A 237 7.47 -19.17 18.59
C LEU A 237 8.12 -18.15 19.55
N GLY A 238 7.54 -17.93 20.73
CA GLY A 238 8.07 -16.98 21.72
C GLY A 238 7.78 -15.51 21.41
N THR A 239 7.06 -15.22 20.33
CA THR A 239 6.81 -13.84 19.86
C THR A 239 5.46 -13.31 20.37
N ASP A 240 5.48 -12.19 21.10
CA ASP A 240 4.24 -11.53 21.55
C ASP A 240 3.82 -10.43 20.56
N ILE A 241 2.82 -10.72 19.73
CA ILE A 241 2.35 -9.80 18.67
C ILE A 241 0.98 -9.17 18.97
N LYS A 242 0.33 -9.53 20.08
CA LYS A 242 -1.10 -9.22 20.29
C LYS A 242 -1.37 -7.71 20.29
N ASN A 243 -0.49 -6.95 20.94
CA ASN A 243 -0.62 -5.51 21.13
C ASN A 243 0.34 -4.71 20.24
N THR A 244 1.04 -5.36 19.30
CA THR A 244 1.99 -4.68 18.43
C THR A 244 1.24 -3.77 17.46
N ALA A 245 1.73 -2.54 17.29
CA ALA A 245 1.14 -1.59 16.36
C ALA A 245 1.18 -2.16 14.93
N GLY A 246 0.05 -2.09 14.23
CA GLY A 246 -0.10 -2.63 12.87
C GLY A 246 -0.30 -4.15 12.79
N ALA A 247 -0.27 -4.87 13.90
CA ALA A 247 -0.54 -6.31 13.91
C ALA A 247 -1.95 -6.65 13.41
N GLY A 248 -2.93 -5.75 13.60
CA GLY A 248 -4.29 -5.91 13.10
C GLY A 248 -4.49 -5.57 11.62
N ALA A 249 -3.47 -5.05 10.94
CA ALA A 249 -3.55 -4.70 9.53
C ALA A 249 -3.94 -5.93 8.69
N ALA A 250 -4.75 -5.69 7.67
CA ALA A 250 -5.26 -6.71 6.76
C ALA A 250 -5.91 -7.93 7.45
N GLY A 251 -6.69 -7.69 8.52
CA GLY A 251 -7.39 -8.79 9.20
C GLY A 251 -6.47 -9.69 10.02
N GLY A 252 -5.34 -9.14 10.48
CA GLY A 252 -4.34 -9.85 11.27
C GLY A 252 -3.18 -10.41 10.47
N MET A 253 -3.11 -10.20 9.15
CA MET A 253 -1.94 -10.59 8.35
C MET A 253 -0.68 -9.86 8.82
N GLY A 254 -0.79 -8.62 9.31
CA GLY A 254 0.34 -7.93 9.95
C GLY A 254 0.94 -8.74 11.11
N ALA A 255 0.11 -9.40 11.92
CA ALA A 255 0.57 -10.29 12.98
C ALA A 255 1.28 -11.55 12.46
N ALA A 256 0.80 -12.14 11.35
CA ALA A 256 1.50 -13.27 10.72
C ALA A 256 2.87 -12.84 10.16
N LEU A 257 2.93 -11.72 9.45
CA LEU A 257 4.16 -11.19 8.87
C LEU A 257 5.20 -10.88 9.97
N LEU A 258 4.78 -10.27 11.08
CA LEU A 258 5.64 -10.04 12.25
C LEU A 258 6.03 -11.34 12.97
N GLY A 259 5.04 -12.16 13.29
CA GLY A 259 5.18 -13.28 14.22
C GLY A 259 5.77 -14.55 13.62
N LEU A 260 5.53 -14.79 12.33
CA LEU A 260 5.95 -16.01 11.62
C LEU A 260 7.12 -15.76 10.67
N PHE A 261 7.16 -14.58 10.05
CA PHE A 261 8.11 -14.26 8.97
C PHE A 261 9.15 -13.21 9.33
N ASN A 262 9.12 -12.68 10.56
CA ASN A 262 10.03 -11.64 11.06
C ASN A 262 10.12 -10.43 10.09
N ALA A 263 8.99 -10.08 9.47
CA ALA A 263 8.90 -8.97 8.54
C ALA A 263 8.99 -7.62 9.27
N GLN A 264 9.31 -6.57 8.54
CA GLN A 264 9.35 -5.20 9.05
C GLN A 264 8.12 -4.42 8.60
N LEU A 265 7.26 -4.04 9.54
CA LEU A 265 6.17 -3.09 9.25
C LEU A 265 6.75 -1.68 9.27
N ARG A 266 6.57 -0.97 8.16
CA ARG A 266 6.98 0.43 7.99
C ARG A 266 5.85 1.20 7.32
N SER A 267 5.87 2.53 7.44
CA SER A 267 4.94 3.35 6.69
C SER A 267 5.17 3.15 5.19
N GLY A 268 4.09 2.99 4.42
CA GLY A 268 4.22 2.64 3.01
C GLY A 268 4.90 3.74 2.21
N ILE A 269 4.63 5.01 2.51
CA ILE A 269 5.34 6.13 1.87
C ILE A 269 6.85 6.12 2.17
N GLU A 270 7.28 5.70 3.36
CA GLU A 270 8.72 5.61 3.68
C GLU A 270 9.39 4.49 2.87
N ILE A 271 8.72 3.34 2.72
CA ILE A 271 9.22 2.25 1.87
C ILE A 271 9.36 2.73 0.43
N VAL A 272 8.34 3.42 -0.11
CA VAL A 272 8.37 3.92 -1.49
C VAL A 272 9.48 4.97 -1.68
N ILE A 273 9.64 5.91 -0.74
CA ILE A 273 10.71 6.92 -0.75
C ILE A 273 12.09 6.27 -0.84
N ASP A 274 12.34 5.23 -0.06
CA ASP A 274 13.60 4.49 -0.07
C ASP A 274 13.76 3.71 -1.38
N ALA A 275 12.71 3.02 -1.83
CA ALA A 275 12.73 2.18 -3.03
C ALA A 275 13.02 2.97 -4.32
N VAL A 276 12.49 4.20 -4.44
CA VAL A 276 12.76 5.09 -5.59
C VAL A 276 13.93 6.05 -5.38
N ASN A 277 14.65 5.92 -4.25
CA ASN A 277 15.74 6.79 -3.84
C ASN A 277 15.41 8.30 -3.94
N LEU A 278 14.21 8.69 -3.51
CA LEU A 278 13.75 10.08 -3.61
C LEU A 278 14.69 11.03 -2.83
N GLY A 279 15.19 10.57 -1.69
CA GLY A 279 16.05 11.35 -0.80
C GLY A 279 17.33 11.84 -1.47
N ASP A 280 17.98 11.02 -2.30
CA ASP A 280 19.17 11.45 -3.04
C ASP A 280 18.81 12.31 -4.24
N ILE A 281 17.74 11.97 -4.96
CA ILE A 281 17.32 12.68 -6.18
C ILE A 281 16.96 14.14 -5.88
N VAL A 282 16.31 14.39 -4.73
CA VAL A 282 15.80 15.72 -4.34
C VAL A 282 16.91 16.66 -3.85
N LYS A 283 18.10 16.17 -3.46
CA LYS A 283 19.23 17.01 -3.01
C LYS A 283 19.58 18.11 -4.02
N ASP A 284 19.59 17.75 -5.29
CA ASP A 284 19.98 18.63 -6.39
C ASP A 284 18.78 19.29 -7.08
N ALA A 285 17.56 19.12 -6.56
CA ALA A 285 16.37 19.73 -7.13
C ALA A 285 16.37 21.26 -6.92
N ASP A 286 15.77 21.99 -7.85
CA ASP A 286 15.41 23.40 -7.69
C ASP A 286 13.94 23.56 -7.25
N LEU A 287 13.09 22.60 -7.62
CA LEU A 287 11.66 22.59 -7.35
C LEU A 287 11.14 21.15 -7.29
N VAL A 288 10.24 20.89 -6.35
CA VAL A 288 9.53 19.61 -6.23
C VAL A 288 8.04 19.86 -6.45
N ILE A 289 7.44 19.07 -7.34
CA ILE A 289 5.99 19.03 -7.56
C ILE A 289 5.49 17.70 -7.04
N THR A 290 4.41 17.71 -6.27
CA THR A 290 3.71 16.52 -5.79
C THR A 290 2.21 16.69 -5.99
N GLY A 291 1.43 15.65 -5.72
CA GLY A 291 -0.01 15.70 -5.84
C GLY A 291 -0.68 14.43 -5.36
N GLU A 292 -2.00 14.50 -5.18
CA GLU A 292 -2.87 13.34 -5.02
C GLU A 292 -4.30 13.74 -5.43
N GLY A 293 -5.21 12.77 -5.57
CA GLY A 293 -6.59 13.03 -6.00
C GLY A 293 -7.36 14.02 -5.09
N ARG A 294 -7.05 14.05 -3.79
CA ARG A 294 -7.62 15.00 -2.84
C ARG A 294 -6.61 15.35 -1.75
N ILE A 295 -6.31 16.64 -1.59
CA ILE A 295 -5.55 17.12 -0.43
C ILE A 295 -6.51 17.60 0.65
N ASP A 296 -6.42 16.98 1.83
CA ASP A 296 -7.24 17.27 3.01
C ASP A 296 -6.47 17.02 4.33
N SER A 297 -7.14 17.07 5.48
CA SER A 297 -6.50 16.77 6.78
C SER A 297 -6.02 15.33 6.92
N GLN A 298 -6.43 14.41 6.06
CA GLN A 298 -5.90 13.05 6.07
C GLN A 298 -4.56 12.95 5.35
N THR A 299 -4.26 13.88 4.44
CA THR A 299 -2.98 13.96 3.72
C THR A 299 -1.77 14.03 4.68
N ILE A 300 -1.93 14.67 5.85
CA ILE A 300 -0.85 14.80 6.85
C ILE A 300 -0.57 13.51 7.64
N HIS A 301 -1.46 12.52 7.54
CA HIS A 301 -1.35 11.24 8.22
C HIS A 301 -0.64 10.18 7.37
N GLY A 302 0.56 10.54 6.87
CA GLY A 302 1.45 9.57 6.21
C GLY A 302 1.20 9.35 4.73
N LYS A 303 0.40 10.19 4.06
CA LYS A 303 0.20 10.08 2.61
C LYS A 303 1.37 10.65 1.79
N THR A 304 1.36 10.28 0.51
CA THR A 304 2.36 10.62 -0.49
C THR A 304 2.80 12.09 -0.50
N PRO A 305 1.92 13.11 -0.61
CA PRO A 305 2.39 14.49 -0.73
C PRO A 305 3.23 14.97 0.43
N ILE A 306 2.94 14.48 1.65
CA ILE A 306 3.64 14.88 2.86
C ILE A 306 4.95 14.13 3.03
N GLY A 307 5.01 12.85 2.64
CA GLY A 307 6.29 12.15 2.57
C GLY A 307 7.28 12.81 1.62
N VAL A 308 6.80 13.20 0.44
CA VAL A 308 7.59 13.95 -0.56
C VAL A 308 8.01 15.31 -0.01
N ALA A 309 7.07 16.08 0.55
CA ALA A 309 7.34 17.40 1.11
C ALA A 309 8.38 17.34 2.23
N ARG A 310 8.21 16.44 3.21
CA ARG A 310 9.18 16.25 4.31
C ARG A 310 10.57 15.89 3.78
N THR A 311 10.65 15.02 2.78
CA THR A 311 11.92 14.65 2.15
C THR A 311 12.59 15.85 1.48
N ALA A 312 11.82 16.66 0.75
CA ALA A 312 12.31 17.87 0.10
C ALA A 312 12.77 18.95 1.10
N LYS A 313 12.05 19.10 2.22
CA LYS A 313 12.39 20.09 3.25
C LYS A 313 13.66 19.79 4.03
N LYS A 314 14.11 18.52 4.09
CA LYS A 314 15.44 18.17 4.61
C LYS A 314 16.57 18.89 3.85
N TYR A 315 16.34 19.26 2.59
CA TYR A 315 17.29 19.98 1.72
C TYR A 315 16.80 21.38 1.35
N HIS A 316 15.84 21.93 2.10
CA HIS A 316 15.28 23.27 1.91
C HIS A 316 14.72 23.54 0.50
N LYS A 317 14.16 22.50 -0.15
CA LYS A 317 13.58 22.65 -1.49
C LYS A 317 12.14 23.19 -1.43
N PRO A 318 11.73 24.02 -2.39
CA PRO A 318 10.34 24.42 -2.52
C PRO A 318 9.50 23.26 -3.07
N VAL A 319 8.27 23.14 -2.57
CA VAL A 319 7.33 22.04 -2.83
C VAL A 319 5.97 22.63 -3.19
N ILE A 320 5.44 22.27 -4.36
CA ILE A 320 4.10 22.67 -4.80
C ILE A 320 3.24 21.41 -4.95
N GLY A 321 2.07 21.41 -4.30
CA GLY A 321 1.04 20.39 -4.46
C GLY A 321 0.06 20.74 -5.58
N ILE A 322 -0.20 19.80 -6.47
CA ILE A 322 -1.27 19.87 -7.47
C ILE A 322 -2.25 18.74 -7.13
N ALA A 323 -3.50 19.08 -6.83
CA ALA A 323 -4.49 18.14 -6.33
C ALA A 323 -5.71 18.04 -7.25
N GLY A 324 -6.32 16.85 -7.33
CA GLY A 324 -7.59 16.66 -8.01
C GLY A 324 -8.66 17.61 -7.47
N CYS A 325 -8.78 17.68 -6.14
CA CYS A 325 -9.51 18.71 -5.44
C CYS A 325 -8.88 19.06 -4.08
N LEU A 326 -9.30 20.19 -3.51
CA LEU A 326 -8.92 20.64 -2.17
C LEU A 326 -10.14 20.64 -1.26
N SER A 327 -9.97 20.22 -0.01
CA SER A 327 -10.97 20.40 1.04
C SER A 327 -10.82 21.76 1.74
N GLN A 328 -11.80 22.15 2.56
CA GLN A 328 -11.76 23.41 3.31
C GLN A 328 -10.60 23.45 4.34
N ASP A 329 -10.21 22.29 4.85
CA ASP A 329 -9.15 22.09 5.84
C ASP A 329 -7.78 21.80 5.20
N CYS A 330 -7.63 21.89 3.88
CA CYS A 330 -6.37 21.58 3.18
C CYS A 330 -5.17 22.42 3.66
N GLY A 331 -5.39 23.59 4.27
CA GLY A 331 -4.33 24.47 4.76
C GLY A 331 -3.40 23.85 5.80
N VAL A 332 -3.81 22.74 6.44
CA VAL A 332 -2.94 22.03 7.41
C VAL A 332 -1.63 21.54 6.77
N VAL A 333 -1.60 21.28 5.45
CA VAL A 333 -0.41 20.75 4.77
C VAL A 333 0.76 21.75 4.73
N TYR A 334 0.50 23.04 4.90
CA TYR A 334 1.53 24.07 4.88
C TYR A 334 2.49 23.91 6.07
N ASP A 335 1.95 23.59 7.25
CA ASP A 335 2.73 23.30 8.46
C ASP A 335 3.54 21.99 8.35
N HIS A 336 3.28 21.20 7.31
CA HIS A 336 3.94 19.93 7.03
C HIS A 336 4.84 19.96 5.78
N GLY A 337 5.15 21.14 5.26
CA GLY A 337 6.24 21.34 4.30
C GLY A 337 5.82 21.53 2.85
N ILE A 338 4.52 21.63 2.53
CA ILE A 338 4.08 22.09 1.21
C ILE A 338 4.07 23.62 1.20
N ASP A 339 4.61 24.29 0.18
CA ASP A 339 4.65 25.77 0.13
C ASP A 339 3.43 26.37 -0.56
N ALA A 340 2.81 25.64 -1.49
CA ALA A 340 1.59 26.05 -2.18
C ALA A 340 0.79 24.83 -2.64
N VAL A 341 -0.54 24.92 -2.65
CA VAL A 341 -1.42 23.91 -3.24
C VAL A 341 -2.39 24.50 -4.25
N PHE A 342 -2.68 23.75 -5.30
CA PHE A 342 -3.61 24.12 -6.36
C PHE A 342 -4.58 22.98 -6.67
N SER A 343 -5.86 23.32 -6.83
CA SER A 343 -6.87 22.39 -7.36
C SER A 343 -6.86 22.42 -8.89
N VAL A 344 -7.00 21.27 -9.54
CA VAL A 344 -6.99 21.21 -11.01
C VAL A 344 -8.35 21.47 -11.65
N VAL A 345 -9.45 21.37 -10.90
CA VAL A 345 -10.81 21.58 -11.44
C VAL A 345 -11.00 23.07 -11.81
N PRO A 346 -11.11 23.41 -13.11
CA PRO A 346 -11.08 24.81 -13.56
C PRO A 346 -12.42 25.55 -13.42
N ALA A 347 -13.52 24.81 -13.34
CA ALA A 347 -14.88 25.35 -13.28
C ALA A 347 -15.84 24.32 -12.66
N ALA A 348 -17.06 24.74 -12.35
CA ALA A 348 -18.10 23.80 -11.95
C ALA A 348 -18.38 22.79 -13.07
N MET A 349 -18.22 21.50 -12.77
CA MET A 349 -18.42 20.39 -13.69
C MET A 349 -18.86 19.12 -12.94
N SER A 350 -19.37 18.12 -13.68
CA SER A 350 -19.67 16.81 -13.06
C SER A 350 -18.39 16.06 -12.71
N LEU A 351 -18.49 15.09 -11.79
CA LEU A 351 -17.35 14.25 -11.42
C LEU A 351 -16.82 13.44 -12.62
N GLU A 352 -17.74 12.93 -13.45
CA GLU A 352 -17.41 12.23 -14.70
C GLU A 352 -16.58 13.14 -15.63
N GLN A 353 -17.00 14.38 -15.83
CA GLN A 353 -16.25 15.36 -16.62
C GLN A 353 -14.88 15.68 -16.00
N ALA A 354 -14.80 15.77 -14.67
CA ALA A 354 -13.55 16.00 -13.98
C ALA A 354 -12.56 14.85 -14.19
N PHE A 355 -13.03 13.60 -14.14
CA PHE A 355 -12.21 12.40 -14.38
C PHE A 355 -11.78 12.29 -15.85
N SER A 356 -12.70 12.42 -16.80
CA SER A 356 -12.39 12.31 -18.23
C SER A 356 -11.45 13.42 -18.73
N ASN A 357 -11.49 14.60 -18.12
CA ASN A 357 -10.61 15.72 -18.48
C ASN A 357 -9.42 15.89 -17.52
N ALA A 358 -9.19 14.95 -16.60
CA ALA A 358 -8.22 15.12 -15.53
C ALA A 358 -6.81 15.46 -16.04
N ALA A 359 -6.32 14.75 -17.07
CA ALA A 359 -4.99 14.98 -17.63
C ALA A 359 -4.85 16.40 -18.20
N VAL A 360 -5.85 16.87 -18.94
CA VAL A 360 -5.88 18.23 -19.52
C VAL A 360 -5.93 19.29 -18.43
N ASN A 361 -6.72 19.05 -17.37
CA ASN A 361 -6.86 19.96 -16.24
C ASN A 361 -5.55 20.06 -15.43
N VAL A 362 -4.88 18.92 -15.20
CA VAL A 362 -3.57 18.86 -14.56
C VAL A 362 -2.54 19.62 -15.39
N GLU A 363 -2.48 19.37 -16.70
CA GLU A 363 -1.55 20.04 -17.62
C GLU A 363 -1.75 21.57 -17.61
N LEU A 364 -3.00 22.04 -17.74
CA LEU A 364 -3.32 23.46 -17.74
C LEU A 364 -2.91 24.14 -16.42
N THR A 365 -3.19 23.49 -15.30
CA THR A 365 -2.82 23.98 -13.96
C THR A 365 -1.30 24.06 -13.82
N ALA A 366 -0.61 22.99 -14.20
CA ALA A 366 0.84 22.88 -14.14
C ALA A 366 1.55 23.96 -15.00
N ARG A 367 1.03 24.23 -16.22
CA ARG A 367 1.51 25.32 -17.07
C ARG A 367 1.39 26.68 -16.39
N ASN A 368 0.26 26.96 -15.75
CA ASN A 368 0.04 28.25 -15.08
C ASN A 368 0.91 28.42 -13.83
N ILE A 369 1.13 27.33 -13.07
CA ILE A 369 2.09 27.31 -11.96
C ILE A 369 3.51 27.62 -12.47
N ALA A 370 3.93 26.96 -13.56
CA ALA A 370 5.23 27.20 -14.17
C ALA A 370 5.40 28.68 -14.61
N ALA A 371 4.37 29.26 -15.24
CA ALA A 371 4.37 30.67 -15.62
C ALA A 371 4.49 31.61 -14.42
N MET A 372 3.73 31.35 -13.35
CA MET A 372 3.80 32.13 -12.10
C MET A 372 5.18 32.01 -11.45
N TYR A 373 5.74 30.81 -11.38
CA TYR A 373 7.07 30.55 -10.82
C TYR A 373 8.17 31.32 -11.56
N CYS A 374 8.06 31.49 -12.87
CA CYS A 374 8.98 32.32 -13.66
C CYS A 374 8.85 33.83 -13.41
N LEU A 375 7.67 34.33 -13.00
CA LEU A 375 7.49 35.76 -12.67
C LEU A 375 8.19 36.16 -11.37
N GLY A 376 8.33 35.22 -10.43
CA GLY A 376 8.97 35.45 -9.14
C GLY A 376 10.50 35.32 -9.15
N ARG A 377 11.10 35.09 -10.31
CA ARG A 377 12.56 34.88 -10.49
C ARG A 377 13.27 36.09 -11.06
#